data_AF-A0A4Z2GHF7-F1
#
_entry.id   AF-A0A4Z2GHF7-F1
#
_cell.length_a   1.000
_cell.length_b   1.000
_cell.length_c   1.000
_cell.angle_alpha   90.00
_cell.angle_beta   90.00
_cell.angle_gamma   90.00
#
_symmetry.space_group_name_H-M   'P 1'
#
loop_
_entity.id
_entity.type
_entity.pdbx_description
1 polymer ?
#
loop_
_entity_poly.entity_id
_entity_poly.type
_entity_poly.pdbx_seq_one_letter_code
_entity_poly.pdbx_strand_id
1 'polypeptide(L)'
;MNVRKVERTVLSVEQSEGNGARVRRSIGRKELRNLDPFLMLDEFKVSKPAGFPDHPHRGFETVTYVLEGITAHEDFCGHSGQLKAGDLQSRTNSKYEATDCPDEEQQKVEPHHTVVLGDGDSVRVENKGSEVSHFVLIAGEPIREPVVQHGPFVMTTEEEIRQAISDYQTGRNGFERAINWRSKIRDSF
;
A
#
# COMPACT_ATOMS: atom_id res chain seq x y z
N MET A 1 7.98 -15.03 -25.72
CA MET A 1 7.70 -14.03 -24.66
C MET A 1 6.56 -13.18 -25.14
N ASN A 2 5.51 -13.07 -24.35
CA ASN A 2 4.37 -12.21 -24.60
C ASN A 2 4.49 -11.01 -23.64
N VAL A 3 4.85 -9.85 -24.18
CA VAL A 3 5.10 -8.65 -23.37
C VAL A 3 3.76 -8.07 -22.92
N ARG A 4 3.64 -7.82 -21.62
CA ARG A 4 2.46 -7.20 -21.02
C ARG A 4 2.27 -5.78 -21.57
N LYS A 5 1.05 -5.48 -22.02
CA LYS A 5 0.66 -4.14 -22.46
C LYS A 5 0.03 -3.36 -21.31
N VAL A 6 0.09 -2.03 -21.43
CA VAL A 6 -0.62 -1.13 -20.51
C VAL A 6 -2.13 -1.21 -20.81
N GLU A 7 -2.90 -1.73 -19.88
CA GLU A 7 -4.37 -1.72 -19.96
C GLU A 7 -4.95 -0.42 -19.41
N ARG A 8 -4.31 0.10 -18.36
CA ARG A 8 -4.79 1.28 -17.68
C ARG A 8 -3.67 2.09 -17.07
N THR A 9 -3.86 3.40 -17.06
CA THR A 9 -3.00 4.33 -16.34
C THR A 9 -3.90 5.16 -15.41
N VAL A 10 -3.55 5.21 -14.13
CA VAL A 10 -4.33 5.91 -13.09
C VAL A 10 -3.41 6.90 -12.40
N LEU A 11 -3.74 8.19 -12.49
CA LEU A 11 -3.02 9.24 -11.77
C LEU A 11 -3.28 9.11 -10.27
N SER A 12 -2.21 9.11 -9.48
CA SER A 12 -2.29 9.20 -8.03
C SER A 12 -2.60 10.64 -7.64
N VAL A 13 -3.59 10.84 -6.79
CA VAL A 13 -4.04 12.17 -6.41
C VAL A 13 -3.84 12.37 -4.93
N GLU A 14 -3.41 13.57 -4.57
CA GLU A 14 -3.13 13.93 -3.21
C GLU A 14 -4.41 14.10 -2.38
N GLN A 15 -4.41 13.54 -1.17
CA GLN A 15 -5.48 13.64 -0.20
C GLN A 15 -4.91 13.70 1.22
N SER A 16 -5.69 14.25 2.15
CA SER A 16 -5.32 14.29 3.57
C SER A 16 -5.67 12.96 4.23
N GLU A 17 -4.77 12.46 5.09
CA GLU A 17 -4.93 11.23 5.87
C GLU A 17 -4.33 11.41 7.27
N GLY A 18 -4.71 10.54 8.20
CA GLY A 18 -4.19 10.55 9.56
C GLY A 18 -4.35 11.92 10.24
N ASN A 19 -3.28 12.38 10.89
CA ASN A 19 -3.21 13.71 11.49
C ASN A 19 -2.22 14.57 10.70
N GLY A 20 -2.73 15.47 9.85
CA GLY A 20 -1.92 16.42 9.08
C GLY A 20 -1.07 15.80 7.96
N ALA A 21 -1.16 14.49 7.72
CA ALA A 21 -0.40 13.82 6.68
C ALA A 21 -1.08 13.96 5.31
N ARG A 22 -0.26 13.89 4.25
CA ARG A 22 -0.71 13.93 2.86
C ARG A 22 -0.19 12.68 2.15
N VAL A 23 -1.09 12.02 1.42
CA VAL A 23 -0.76 10.84 0.61
C VAL A 23 -1.25 11.06 -0.81
N ARG A 24 -0.55 10.49 -1.78
CA ARG A 24 -1.01 10.34 -3.16
C ARG A 24 -1.52 8.91 -3.31
N ARG A 25 -2.84 8.77 -3.40
CA ARG A 25 -3.50 7.46 -3.54
C ARG A 25 -3.72 7.11 -4.99
N SER A 26 -3.41 5.88 -5.38
CA SER A 26 -3.83 5.29 -6.66
C SER A 26 -4.87 4.19 -6.46
N ILE A 27 -4.45 2.98 -6.07
CA ILE A 27 -5.33 1.87 -5.69
C ILE A 27 -6.07 2.27 -4.41
N GLY A 28 -7.38 2.02 -4.35
CA GLY A 28 -8.26 2.48 -3.28
C GLY A 28 -9.09 3.71 -3.66
N ARG A 29 -8.82 4.34 -4.81
CA ARG A 29 -9.66 5.43 -5.35
C ARG A 29 -10.88 4.91 -6.10
N LYS A 30 -11.86 5.79 -6.36
CA LYS A 30 -13.05 5.45 -7.17
C LYS A 30 -12.67 4.89 -8.54
N GLU A 31 -11.60 5.39 -9.15
CA GLU A 31 -11.12 4.94 -10.44
C GLU A 31 -10.58 3.51 -10.37
N LEU A 32 -9.84 3.14 -9.31
CA LEU A 32 -9.23 1.82 -9.13
C LEU A 32 -9.43 1.37 -7.68
N ARG A 33 -10.66 0.94 -7.36
CA ARG A 33 -11.10 0.69 -5.96
C ARG A 33 -10.26 -0.37 -5.26
N ASN A 34 -9.93 -1.42 -5.99
CA ASN A 34 -8.98 -2.46 -5.62
C ASN A 34 -8.44 -3.07 -6.92
N LEU A 35 -7.34 -3.81 -6.81
CA LEU A 35 -6.74 -4.57 -7.89
C LEU A 35 -6.25 -5.88 -7.26
N ASP A 36 -7.16 -6.85 -7.11
CA ASP A 36 -6.93 -8.12 -6.40
C ASP A 36 -5.53 -8.70 -6.69
N PRO A 37 -4.66 -8.87 -5.66
CA PRO A 37 -4.93 -8.82 -4.21
C PRO A 37 -4.71 -7.46 -3.51
N PHE A 38 -4.43 -6.40 -4.26
CA PHE A 38 -4.09 -5.09 -3.71
C PHE A 38 -5.32 -4.24 -3.39
N LEU A 39 -5.40 -3.79 -2.13
CA LEU A 39 -6.54 -3.01 -1.62
C LEU A 39 -6.29 -1.50 -1.69
N MET A 40 -5.04 -1.08 -1.49
CA MET A 40 -4.65 0.34 -1.43
C MET A 40 -3.18 0.49 -1.80
N LEU A 41 -2.84 1.61 -2.44
CA LEU A 41 -1.46 2.02 -2.68
C LEU A 41 -1.36 3.54 -2.49
N ASP A 42 -0.58 3.93 -1.48
CA ASP A 42 -0.32 5.31 -1.11
C ASP A 42 1.19 5.61 -1.18
N GLU A 43 1.54 6.70 -1.87
CA GLU A 43 2.83 7.36 -1.72
C GLU A 43 2.64 8.50 -0.71
N PHE A 44 3.39 8.51 0.39
CA PHE A 44 3.26 9.55 1.40
C PHE A 44 4.56 10.31 1.62
N LYS A 45 4.43 11.62 1.87
CA LYS A 45 5.50 12.46 2.39
C LYS A 45 4.99 13.11 3.65
N VAL A 46 5.65 12.81 4.77
CA VAL A 46 5.22 13.25 6.10
C VAL A 46 6.39 13.84 6.85
N SER A 47 6.11 14.87 7.64
CA SER A 47 7.07 15.55 8.49
C SER A 47 6.39 15.97 9.79
N LYS A 48 7.17 16.13 10.85
CA LYS A 48 6.64 16.54 12.15
C LYS A 48 5.86 17.86 12.07
N PRO A 49 4.68 18.00 12.72
CA PRO A 49 4.06 17.05 13.64
C PRO A 49 3.02 16.10 13.02
N ALA A 50 3.05 15.92 11.70
CA ALA A 50 2.06 15.09 11.01
C ALA A 50 2.40 13.59 11.08
N GLY A 51 1.39 12.75 11.04
CA GLY A 51 1.58 11.29 11.10
C GLY A 51 0.29 10.50 11.02
N PHE A 52 0.43 9.20 11.28
CA PHE A 52 -0.68 8.24 11.34
C PHE A 52 -0.80 7.77 12.80
N PRO A 53 -1.62 8.44 13.64
CA PRO A 53 -1.79 8.10 15.06
C PRO A 53 -2.41 6.71 15.24
N ASP A 54 -2.48 6.23 16.48
CA ASP A 54 -3.06 4.93 16.86
C ASP A 54 -4.34 4.60 16.06
N HIS A 55 -4.30 3.52 15.27
CA HIS A 55 -5.40 3.05 14.44
C HIS A 55 -5.36 1.52 14.30
N PRO A 56 -6.52 0.85 14.15
CA PRO A 56 -6.57 -0.60 14.00
C PRO A 56 -6.39 -1.02 12.53
N HIS A 57 -6.16 -2.31 12.31
CA HIS A 57 -6.33 -3.02 11.03
C HIS A 57 -6.82 -4.44 11.30
N ARG A 58 -7.59 -5.04 10.37
CA ARG A 58 -7.95 -6.46 10.39
C ARG A 58 -8.23 -6.99 8.99
N GLY A 59 -7.73 -8.20 8.72
CA GLY A 59 -8.10 -9.00 7.54
C GLY A 59 -7.22 -8.79 6.29
N PHE A 60 -6.13 -8.04 6.42
CA PHE A 60 -5.17 -7.82 5.34
C PHE A 60 -3.78 -7.46 5.89
N GLU A 61 -2.82 -7.27 4.99
CA GLU A 61 -1.45 -6.89 5.31
C GLU A 61 -1.13 -5.48 4.83
N THR A 62 -0.33 -4.76 5.63
CA THR A 62 0.23 -3.45 5.26
C THR A 62 1.73 -3.59 5.03
N VAL A 63 2.20 -3.21 3.85
CA VAL A 63 3.63 -3.19 3.51
C VAL A 63 4.10 -1.75 3.44
N THR A 64 5.13 -1.41 4.22
CA THR A 64 5.74 -0.06 4.21
C THR A 64 7.16 -0.15 3.71
N TYR A 65 7.48 0.65 2.69
CA TYR A 65 8.83 0.81 2.15
C TYR A 65 9.23 2.29 2.19
N VAL A 66 10.38 2.59 2.77
CA VAL A 66 10.84 3.98 2.96
C VAL A 66 11.81 4.36 1.83
N LEU A 67 11.43 5.35 1.02
CA LEU A 67 12.30 5.86 -0.04
C LEU A 67 13.41 6.77 0.52
N GLU A 68 13.04 7.66 1.44
CA GLU A 68 13.94 8.63 2.04
C GLU A 68 13.48 8.94 3.48
N GLY A 69 14.42 9.30 4.34
CA GLY A 69 14.13 9.69 5.72
C GLY A 69 13.95 8.50 6.66
N ILE A 70 13.16 8.72 7.71
CA ILE A 70 12.92 7.75 8.78
C ILE A 70 11.46 7.83 9.20
N THR A 71 10.82 6.68 9.40
CA THR A 71 9.50 6.59 10.05
C THR A 71 9.57 5.64 11.25
N ALA A 72 8.75 5.89 12.26
CA ALA A 72 8.67 5.06 13.46
C ALA A 72 7.31 4.37 13.53
N HIS A 73 7.28 3.17 14.08
CA HIS A 73 6.04 2.44 14.37
C HIS A 73 6.08 1.87 15.78
N GLU A 74 4.91 1.76 16.40
CA GLU A 74 4.68 1.11 17.70
C GLU A 74 3.29 0.45 17.66
N ASP A 75 3.18 -0.78 18.16
CA ASP A 75 1.93 -1.51 18.24
C ASP A 75 1.50 -1.79 19.69
N PHE A 76 0.23 -2.17 19.85
CA PHE A 76 -0.38 -2.56 21.13
C PHE A 76 0.15 -3.85 21.76
N CYS A 77 1.01 -4.58 21.06
CA CYS A 77 1.74 -5.74 21.58
C CYS A 77 3.11 -5.36 22.14
N GLY A 78 3.54 -4.10 21.96
CA GLY A 78 4.82 -3.57 22.39
C GLY A 78 5.92 -3.69 21.34
N HIS A 79 5.61 -4.16 20.12
CA HIS A 79 6.58 -4.12 19.04
C HIS A 79 6.73 -2.68 18.57
N SER A 80 7.98 -2.27 18.36
CA SER A 80 8.29 -0.95 17.82
C SER A 80 9.58 -0.99 17.04
N GLY A 81 9.74 -0.03 16.14
CA GLY A 81 10.93 0.07 15.31
C GLY A 81 10.98 1.38 14.55
N GLN A 82 12.14 1.65 13.98
CA GLN A 82 12.34 2.73 13.02
C GLN A 82 12.71 2.10 11.68
N LEU A 83 12.03 2.52 10.63
CA LEU A 83 12.36 2.19 9.25
C LEU A 83 13.09 3.39 8.65
N LYS A 84 14.28 3.15 8.10
CA LYS A 84 15.11 4.12 7.38
C LYS A 84 14.97 3.91 5.89
N ALA A 85 15.49 4.84 5.10
CA ALA A 85 15.57 4.69 3.64
C ALA A 85 16.11 3.32 3.22
N GLY A 86 15.35 2.61 2.38
CA GLY A 86 15.63 1.24 1.91
C GLY A 86 15.10 0.14 2.83
N ASP A 87 14.67 0.44 4.06
CA ASP A 87 14.07 -0.55 4.95
C ASP A 87 12.67 -0.91 4.46
N LEU A 88 12.40 -2.22 4.48
CA LEU A 88 11.11 -2.81 4.16
C LEU A 88 10.52 -3.43 5.42
N GLN A 89 9.29 -3.05 5.74
CA GLN A 89 8.45 -3.83 6.64
C GLN A 89 7.47 -4.64 5.78
N SER A 90 7.77 -5.94 5.62
CA SER A 90 6.97 -6.89 4.83
C SER A 90 6.91 -8.26 5.53
N ARG A 91 5.87 -9.04 5.22
CA ARG A 91 5.90 -10.50 5.32
C ARG A 91 5.90 -11.11 3.90
N THR A 92 7.03 -11.74 3.60
CA THR A 92 7.35 -12.66 2.47
C THR A 92 7.49 -12.13 1.03
N ASN A 93 8.30 -12.90 0.27
CA ASN A 93 9.24 -12.48 -0.78
C ASN A 93 8.82 -12.85 -2.22
N SER A 94 9.35 -12.14 -3.21
CA SER A 94 9.60 -12.68 -4.56
C SER A 94 10.79 -11.97 -5.26
N LYS A 95 11.39 -12.64 -6.27
CA LYS A 95 12.55 -12.19 -7.07
C LYS A 95 12.14 -11.94 -8.53
N TYR A 96 12.86 -11.06 -9.24
CA TYR A 96 12.69 -10.81 -10.68
C TYR A 96 14.03 -10.79 -11.44
N GLU A 97 14.02 -11.15 -12.73
CA GLU A 97 15.12 -11.07 -13.71
C GLU A 97 14.64 -10.33 -14.99
N ALA A 98 15.55 -9.70 -15.73
CA ALA A 98 15.25 -8.90 -16.94
C ALA A 98 16.10 -9.32 -18.16
N THR A 99 15.52 -9.23 -19.37
CA THR A 99 16.19 -9.50 -20.68
C THR A 99 15.67 -8.56 -21.78
N ASP A 100 16.54 -8.15 -22.70
CA ASP A 100 16.26 -7.22 -23.82
C ASP A 100 15.83 -7.92 -25.13
N CYS A 101 14.83 -7.36 -25.83
CA CYS A 101 14.33 -7.73 -27.17
C CYS A 101 13.68 -6.50 -27.85
N PRO A 102 13.51 -6.44 -29.19
CA PRO A 102 13.27 -5.18 -29.95
C PRO A 102 11.86 -4.56 -29.84
N ASP A 103 11.74 -3.32 -30.34
CA ASP A 103 10.67 -2.33 -30.11
C ASP A 103 9.27 -2.70 -30.64
N GLU A 104 8.34 -2.92 -29.70
CA GLU A 104 6.89 -2.80 -29.89
C GLU A 104 6.39 -1.40 -29.48
N GLU A 105 5.11 -1.07 -29.73
CA GLU A 105 4.47 0.20 -29.33
C GLU A 105 4.72 0.53 -27.85
N GLN A 106 5.52 1.56 -27.60
CA GLN A 106 5.86 2.01 -26.26
C GLN A 106 4.91 3.12 -25.81
N GLN A 107 4.43 3.04 -24.57
CA GLN A 107 3.63 4.10 -23.95
C GLN A 107 4.46 4.88 -22.93
N LYS A 108 4.58 6.20 -23.12
CA LYS A 108 5.16 7.09 -22.11
C LYS A 108 4.20 7.20 -20.92
N VAL A 109 4.73 7.07 -19.72
CA VAL A 109 3.99 7.24 -18.46
C VAL A 109 4.67 8.34 -17.65
N GLU A 110 3.88 9.28 -17.14
CA GLU A 110 4.35 10.38 -16.30
C GLU A 110 4.48 9.94 -14.83
N PRO A 111 5.30 10.62 -13.99
CA PRO A 111 5.41 10.33 -12.57
C PRO A 111 4.06 10.28 -11.83
N HIS A 112 4.03 9.60 -10.69
CA HIS A 112 2.85 9.42 -9.84
C HIS A 112 1.66 8.72 -10.52
N HIS A 113 1.89 7.93 -11.56
CA HIS A 113 0.85 7.07 -12.14
C HIS A 113 1.04 5.61 -11.73
N THR A 114 -0.07 4.94 -11.44
CA THR A 114 -0.10 3.48 -11.38
C THR A 114 -0.51 2.93 -12.74
N VAL A 115 0.30 2.01 -13.24
CA VAL A 115 0.10 1.32 -14.53
C VAL A 115 -0.43 -0.07 -14.24
N VAL A 116 -1.62 -0.39 -14.75
CA VAL A 116 -2.16 -1.75 -14.73
C VAL A 116 -1.72 -2.44 -16.01
N LEU A 117 -1.02 -3.55 -15.85
CA LEU A 117 -0.49 -4.36 -16.93
C LEU A 117 -1.44 -5.52 -17.20
N GLY A 118 -1.75 -5.74 -18.48
CA GLY A 118 -2.57 -6.85 -18.92
C GLY A 118 -1.83 -8.19 -18.94
N ASP A 119 -2.39 -9.14 -19.67
CA ASP A 119 -1.82 -10.48 -19.82
C ASP A 119 -0.43 -10.47 -20.48
N GLY A 120 0.43 -11.38 -20.03
CA GLY A 120 1.79 -11.55 -20.54
C GLY A 120 2.72 -12.22 -19.53
N ASP A 121 3.88 -12.66 -20.01
CA ASP A 121 4.90 -13.37 -19.21
C ASP A 121 6.09 -12.48 -18.81
N SER A 122 6.14 -11.26 -19.33
CA SER A 122 7.23 -10.32 -19.15
C SER A 122 6.74 -8.87 -19.19
N VAL A 123 7.47 -7.96 -18.54
CA VAL A 123 7.28 -6.52 -18.66
C VAL A 123 8.58 -5.92 -19.16
N ARG A 124 8.49 -5.01 -20.14
CA ARG A 124 9.63 -4.24 -20.64
C ARG A 124 9.47 -2.79 -20.24
N VAL A 125 10.53 -2.21 -19.68
CA VAL A 125 10.58 -0.81 -19.28
C VAL A 125 11.83 -0.20 -19.87
N GLU A 126 11.69 0.98 -20.46
CA GLU A 126 12.81 1.73 -21.04
C GLU A 126 12.76 3.18 -20.55
N ASN A 127 13.91 3.72 -20.18
CA ASN A 127 14.04 5.14 -19.87
C ASN A 127 14.68 5.87 -21.04
N LYS A 128 13.87 6.63 -21.81
CA LYS A 128 14.33 7.49 -22.91
C LYS A 128 14.62 8.93 -22.46
N GLY A 129 14.46 9.24 -21.17
CA GLY A 129 14.71 10.56 -20.59
C GLY A 129 16.15 10.74 -20.12
N SER A 130 16.53 11.98 -19.82
CA SER A 130 17.83 12.31 -19.21
C SER A 130 17.87 12.09 -17.70
N GLU A 131 16.71 12.10 -17.03
CA GLU A 131 16.58 11.90 -15.59
C GLU A 131 16.46 10.41 -15.23
N VAL A 132 16.87 10.04 -14.02
CA VAL A 132 16.71 8.66 -13.52
C VAL A 132 15.23 8.34 -13.32
N SER A 133 14.78 7.23 -13.92
CA SER A 133 13.45 6.69 -13.65
C SER A 133 13.45 5.87 -12.36
N HIS A 134 12.58 6.21 -11.41
CA HIS A 134 12.39 5.48 -10.16
C HIS A 134 10.93 5.07 -10.04
N PHE A 135 10.70 3.76 -9.95
CA PHE A 135 9.36 3.18 -9.85
C PHE A 135 9.44 1.85 -9.09
N VAL A 136 8.28 1.36 -8.66
CA VAL A 136 8.12 0.02 -8.09
C VAL A 136 7.31 -0.85 -9.04
N LEU A 137 7.67 -2.13 -9.14
CA LEU A 137 6.87 -3.15 -9.81
C LEU A 137 6.31 -4.09 -8.75
N ILE A 138 4.98 -4.18 -8.69
CA ILE A 138 4.27 -4.99 -7.70
C ILE A 138 3.38 -5.97 -8.46
N ALA A 139 3.48 -7.25 -8.13
CA ALA A 139 2.63 -8.31 -8.66
C ALA A 139 2.25 -9.26 -7.52
N GLY A 140 1.04 -9.80 -7.60
CA GLY A 140 0.47 -10.70 -6.58
C GLY A 140 -0.53 -11.64 -7.24
N GLU A 141 -0.67 -12.83 -6.68
CA GLU A 141 -1.67 -13.79 -7.13
C GLU A 141 -3.07 -13.31 -6.69
N PRO A 142 -4.04 -13.16 -7.61
CA PRO A 142 -5.40 -12.80 -7.23
C PRO A 142 -6.01 -13.85 -6.29
N ILE A 143 -6.58 -13.38 -5.18
CA ILE A 143 -7.20 -14.23 -4.16
C ILE A 143 -8.55 -14.76 -4.65
N ARG A 144 -9.27 -13.98 -5.47
CA ARG A 144 -10.59 -14.31 -6.04
C ARG A 144 -11.68 -14.58 -4.99
N GLU A 145 -11.60 -13.86 -3.88
CA GLU A 145 -12.62 -13.85 -2.83
C GLU A 145 -13.38 -12.52 -2.81
N PRO A 146 -14.61 -12.48 -2.25
CA PRO A 146 -15.30 -11.23 -2.04
C PRO A 146 -14.50 -10.26 -1.17
N VAL A 147 -14.50 -8.98 -1.53
CA VAL A 147 -13.87 -7.92 -0.74
C VAL A 147 -14.95 -6.99 -0.21
N VAL A 148 -15.16 -7.01 1.11
CA VAL A 148 -16.02 -6.07 1.83
C VAL A 148 -15.12 -5.22 2.73
N GLN A 149 -15.12 -3.90 2.49
CA GLN A 149 -14.24 -2.97 3.20
C GLN A 149 -15.03 -1.90 3.94
N HIS A 150 -14.70 -1.70 5.21
CA HIS A 150 -15.19 -0.59 6.03
C HIS A 150 -14.02 0.05 6.79
N GLY A 151 -13.45 1.10 6.20
CA GLY A 151 -12.28 1.78 6.76
C GLY A 151 -11.09 0.83 6.95
N PRO A 152 -10.60 0.63 8.18
CA PRO A 152 -9.45 -0.23 8.49
C PRO A 152 -9.77 -1.74 8.55
N PHE A 153 -11.01 -2.14 8.25
CA PHE A 153 -11.42 -3.53 8.29
C PHE A 153 -11.78 -4.00 6.88
N VAL A 154 -11.17 -5.11 6.45
CA VAL A 154 -11.43 -5.73 5.15
C VAL A 154 -11.68 -7.21 5.40
N MET A 155 -12.87 -7.67 5.06
CA MET A 155 -13.33 -9.04 5.28
C MET A 155 -14.04 -9.54 4.01
N THR A 156 -14.63 -10.74 4.06
CA THR A 156 -15.33 -11.33 2.91
C THR A 156 -16.85 -11.09 2.97
N THR A 157 -17.40 -10.74 4.14
CA THR A 157 -18.83 -10.48 4.34
C THR A 157 -19.12 -9.23 5.18
N GLU A 158 -20.31 -8.66 5.00
CA GLU A 158 -20.83 -7.56 5.83
C GLU A 158 -20.96 -7.94 7.31
N GLU A 159 -21.24 -9.21 7.61
CA GLU A 159 -21.36 -9.69 8.98
C GLU A 159 -20.00 -9.75 9.69
N GLU A 160 -18.98 -10.21 8.99
CA GLU A 160 -17.60 -10.17 9.50
C GLU A 160 -17.13 -8.74 9.75
N ILE A 161 -17.54 -7.78 8.91
CA ILE A 161 -17.26 -6.36 9.14
C ILE A 161 -17.95 -5.86 10.42
N ARG A 162 -19.24 -6.15 10.61
CA ARG A 162 -19.95 -5.79 11.85
C ARG A 162 -19.28 -6.40 13.08
N GLN A 163 -18.85 -7.66 12.98
CA GLN A 163 -18.13 -8.34 14.05
C GLN A 163 -16.78 -7.67 14.33
N ALA A 164 -16.00 -7.34 13.30
CA ALA A 164 -14.70 -6.66 13.47
C ALA A 164 -14.83 -5.30 14.16
N ILE A 165 -15.86 -4.53 13.81
CA ILE A 165 -16.18 -3.25 14.47
C ILE A 165 -16.53 -3.49 15.94
N SER A 166 -17.41 -4.46 16.23
CA SER A 166 -17.82 -4.82 17.60
C SER A 166 -16.63 -5.29 18.45
N ASP A 167 -15.78 -6.14 17.89
CA ASP A 167 -14.57 -6.66 18.53
C ASP A 167 -13.60 -5.53 18.90
N TYR A 168 -13.38 -4.58 17.99
CA TYR A 168 -12.53 -3.42 18.25
C TYR A 168 -13.12 -2.52 19.35
N GLN A 169 -14.40 -2.20 19.27
CA GLN A 169 -15.09 -1.35 20.24
C GLN A 169 -15.17 -1.96 21.64
N THR A 170 -15.27 -3.29 21.73
CA THR A 170 -15.39 -4.02 23.01
C THR A 170 -14.07 -4.61 23.50
N GLY A 171 -12.99 -4.49 22.71
CA GLY A 171 -11.67 -5.02 23.06
C GLY A 171 -11.66 -6.55 23.15
N ARG A 172 -12.14 -7.24 22.12
CA ARG A 172 -12.27 -8.71 22.09
C ARG A 172 -11.69 -9.31 20.83
N ASN A 173 -11.51 -10.64 20.84
CA ASN A 173 -11.15 -11.45 19.69
C ASN A 173 -9.94 -10.89 18.91
N GLY A 174 -8.86 -10.57 19.62
CA GLY A 174 -7.63 -9.99 19.06
C GLY A 174 -7.44 -8.49 19.30
N PHE A 175 -8.44 -7.79 19.87
CA PHE A 175 -8.32 -6.37 20.27
C PHE A 175 -8.27 -6.15 21.79
N GLU A 176 -7.98 -7.18 22.59
CA GLU A 176 -7.98 -7.13 24.06
C GLU A 176 -7.05 -6.05 24.62
N ARG A 177 -5.96 -5.76 23.92
CA ARG A 177 -4.99 -4.73 24.32
C ARG A 177 -5.36 -3.33 23.87
N ALA A 178 -6.36 -3.14 23.00
CA ALA A 178 -6.67 -1.86 22.39
C ALA A 178 -7.32 -0.84 23.35
N ILE A 179 -8.17 -1.29 24.28
CA ILE A 179 -9.05 -0.41 25.08
C ILE A 179 -8.29 0.64 25.90
N ASN A 180 -7.13 0.29 26.43
CA ASN A 180 -6.33 1.17 27.30
C ASN A 180 -4.93 1.45 26.75
N TRP A 181 -4.63 0.97 25.54
CA TRP A 181 -3.34 1.20 24.94
C TRP A 181 -3.29 2.55 24.24
N ARG A 182 -2.13 3.19 24.34
CA ARG A 182 -1.78 4.43 23.63
C ARG A 182 -0.31 4.33 23.27
N SER A 183 0.04 4.63 22.02
CA SER A 183 1.45 4.66 21.64
C SER A 183 2.16 5.86 22.28
N LYS A 184 3.45 5.70 22.55
CA LYS A 184 4.31 6.80 23.05
C LYS A 184 4.59 7.82 21.95
N ILE A 185 4.56 7.37 20.69
CA ILE A 185 4.86 8.20 19.53
C ILE A 185 3.65 9.00 19.02
N ARG A 186 2.43 8.70 19.48
CA ARG A 186 1.18 9.34 19.03
C ARG A 186 1.18 10.87 19.06
N ASP A 187 1.85 11.44 20.05
CA ASP A 187 1.90 12.90 20.25
C ASP A 187 3.30 13.46 19.92
N SER A 188 4.20 12.59 19.46
CA SER A 188 5.60 12.89 19.11
C SER A 188 5.86 12.87 17.60
N PHE A 189 4.78 12.81 16.80
CA PHE A 189 4.85 12.97 15.36
C PHE A 189 5.53 14.27 15.01
#